data_AF-A0A434AZ45-F1
#
_entry.id   AF-A0A434AZ45-F1
#
_cell.length_a   1.000
_cell.length_b   1.000
_cell.length_c   1.000
_cell.angle_alpha   90.00
_cell.angle_beta   90.00
_cell.angle_gamma   90.00
#
_symmetry.space_group_name_H-M   'P 1'
#
loop_
_entity.id
_entity.type
_entity.pdbx_description
1 polymer ?
#
loop_
_entity_poly.entity_id
_entity_poly.type
_entity_poly.pdbx_seq_one_letter_code
_entity_poly.pdbx_strand_id
1 'polypeptide(L)'
;MIRTIQQAFDVLDTQAKGIPYEAIDFLRNQDANEAINQKLVYALKNAYSGKAYYSDELRIMLPAPLWYAIVAEKHLSEELFQPLLDMFTVEEDWDLMNEQAVYLVGLLARKFPNQFVNKVLDFIEENIKEDNKKPYIYCFEALYYANNEQFGRIHSILDKENFHWLDHYIRVLGDLMREDTLQKFKEILPKFEGKHTAIELQYYIDAMDGKITDFKKGVAFCEMRDPEWKNHYQHLEYIFASSNSPVEQGEKINRNDSCPCGSGKKYKHCCFTKVN
;
A
#
# COMPACT_ATOMS: atom_id res chain seq x y z
N MET A 1 -1.21 31.59 -5.64
CA MET A 1 -0.17 31.57 -6.68
C MET A 1 1.15 31.15 -6.08
N ILE A 2 1.41 29.85 -6.15
CA ILE A 2 2.66 29.22 -5.73
C ILE A 2 3.73 29.50 -6.78
N ARG A 3 4.91 29.96 -6.35
CA ARG A 3 6.00 30.37 -7.25
C ARG A 3 7.32 29.66 -6.96
N THR A 4 7.42 28.96 -5.84
CA THR A 4 8.67 28.32 -5.40
C THR A 4 8.36 26.94 -4.81
N ILE A 5 9.36 26.05 -4.85
CA ILE A 5 9.28 24.72 -4.23
C ILE A 5 9.00 24.84 -2.73
N GLN A 6 9.65 25.78 -2.04
CA GLN A 6 9.42 25.99 -0.60
C GLN A 6 7.98 26.38 -0.29
N GLN A 7 7.40 27.32 -1.05
CA GLN A 7 5.98 27.69 -0.88
C GLN A 7 5.04 26.49 -1.10
N ALA A 8 5.36 25.61 -2.06
CA ALA A 8 4.56 24.41 -2.28
C ALA A 8 4.68 23.44 -1.10
N PHE A 9 5.89 23.22 -0.56
CA PHE A 9 6.09 22.42 0.64
C PHE A 9 5.35 22.99 1.85
N ASP A 10 5.45 24.30 2.08
CA ASP A 10 4.76 24.95 3.20
C ASP A 10 3.25 24.73 3.12
N VAL A 11 2.67 24.79 1.90
CA VAL A 11 1.25 24.48 1.68
C VAL A 11 0.96 23.01 1.97
N LEU A 12 1.72 22.07 1.40
CA LEU A 12 1.46 20.64 1.60
C LEU A 12 1.62 20.22 3.07
N ASP A 13 2.61 20.77 3.77
CA ASP A 13 2.90 20.46 5.17
C ASP A 13 1.86 21.03 6.15
N THR A 14 1.10 22.05 5.76
CA THR A 14 0.14 22.74 6.65
C THR A 14 -1.31 22.58 6.23
N GLN A 15 -1.58 21.95 5.07
CA GLN A 15 -2.93 21.78 4.55
C GLN A 15 -3.77 20.84 5.43
N ALA A 16 -4.68 21.42 6.22
CA ALA A 16 -5.60 20.68 7.09
C ALA A 16 -7.01 20.49 6.52
N LYS A 17 -7.39 21.25 5.49
CA LYS A 17 -8.74 21.21 4.87
C LYS A 17 -8.66 21.37 3.37
N GLY A 18 -9.32 20.50 2.62
CA GLY A 18 -9.31 20.49 1.16
C GLY A 18 -8.02 19.91 0.59
N ILE A 19 -8.07 19.59 -0.70
CA ILE A 19 -6.92 19.06 -1.44
C ILE A 19 -6.08 20.25 -1.94
N PRO A 20 -4.76 20.29 -1.68
CA PRO A 20 -3.90 21.40 -2.08
C PRO A 20 -3.51 21.29 -3.57
N TYR A 21 -4.49 21.39 -4.46
CA TYR A 21 -4.31 21.15 -5.91
C TYR A 21 -3.18 21.95 -6.53
N GLU A 22 -3.11 23.25 -6.22
CA GLU A 22 -2.09 24.13 -6.79
C GLU A 22 -0.67 23.70 -6.39
N ALA A 23 -0.46 23.25 -5.15
CA ALA A 23 0.86 22.86 -4.65
C ALA A 23 1.30 21.51 -5.20
N ILE A 24 0.39 20.53 -5.23
CA ILE A 24 0.65 19.22 -5.82
C ILE A 24 1.00 19.37 -7.30
N ASP A 25 0.19 20.12 -8.05
CA ASP A 25 0.39 20.33 -9.49
C ASP A 25 1.68 21.11 -9.77
N PHE A 26 2.00 22.11 -8.95
CA PHE A 26 3.25 22.85 -9.06
C PHE A 26 4.47 21.93 -8.92
N LEU A 27 4.50 21.07 -7.89
CA LEU A 27 5.62 20.16 -7.63
C LEU A 27 5.72 19.03 -8.67
N ARG A 28 4.60 18.48 -9.13
CA ARG A 28 4.55 17.45 -10.18
C ARG A 28 5.12 17.94 -11.52
N ASN A 29 5.06 19.23 -11.79
CA ASN A 29 5.56 19.86 -13.02
C ASN A 29 6.99 20.41 -12.89
N GLN A 30 7.66 20.23 -11.74
CA GLN A 30 9.08 20.54 -11.61
C GLN A 30 9.93 19.41 -12.17
N ASP A 31 11.12 19.74 -12.65
CA ASP A 31 12.16 18.73 -12.88
C ASP A 31 12.54 18.04 -11.57
N ALA A 32 12.86 16.75 -11.66
CA ALA A 32 13.36 15.99 -10.54
C ALA A 32 14.62 16.66 -9.99
N ASN A 33 14.62 16.95 -8.69
CA ASN A 33 15.73 17.59 -8.00
C ASN A 33 15.86 17.04 -6.58
N GLU A 34 17.02 17.27 -5.98
CA GLU A 34 17.38 16.75 -4.67
C GLU A 34 16.39 17.19 -3.57
N ALA A 35 15.93 18.45 -3.58
CA ALA A 35 15.01 18.94 -2.56
C ALA A 35 13.65 18.23 -2.61
N ILE A 36 13.10 18.03 -3.81
CA ILE A 36 11.87 17.25 -3.99
C ILE A 36 12.11 15.81 -3.55
N ASN A 37 13.16 15.16 -4.03
CA ASN A 37 13.42 13.75 -3.72
C ASN A 37 13.60 13.52 -2.21
N GLN A 38 14.38 14.36 -1.52
CA GLN A 38 14.54 14.31 -0.06
C GLN A 38 13.20 14.47 0.67
N LYS A 39 12.32 15.37 0.20
CA LYS A 39 11.01 15.57 0.79
C LYS A 39 10.08 14.37 0.60
N LEU A 40 10.12 13.74 -0.58
CA LEU A 40 9.35 12.53 -0.88
C LEU A 40 9.81 11.34 -0.03
N VAL A 41 11.12 11.12 0.04
CA VAL A 41 11.73 10.07 0.89
C VAL A 41 11.34 10.29 2.35
N TYR A 42 11.44 11.52 2.85
CA TYR A 42 11.02 11.87 4.21
C TYR A 42 9.55 11.57 4.44
N ALA A 43 8.68 11.94 3.49
CA ALA A 43 7.24 11.78 3.63
C ALA A 43 6.80 10.31 3.66
N LEU A 44 7.32 9.47 2.77
CA LEU A 44 7.01 8.04 2.78
C LEU A 44 7.53 7.36 4.05
N LYS A 45 8.77 7.67 4.45
CA LYS A 45 9.37 7.11 5.68
C LYS A 45 8.59 7.47 6.95
N ASN A 46 7.92 8.63 6.95
CA ASN A 46 7.20 9.14 8.11
C ASN A 46 5.68 9.14 7.92
N ALA A 47 5.14 8.40 6.94
CA ALA A 47 3.75 8.51 6.54
C ALA A 47 2.74 8.33 7.71
N TYR A 48 3.12 7.51 8.69
CA TYR A 48 2.30 7.24 9.88
C TYR A 48 2.89 7.82 11.18
N SER A 49 3.90 8.68 11.08
CA SER A 49 4.59 9.25 12.24
C SER A 49 3.83 10.45 12.79
N GLY A 50 3.21 10.29 13.96
CA GLY A 50 2.62 11.40 14.70
C GLY A 50 3.64 12.51 15.00
N LYS A 51 4.92 12.16 15.22
CA LYS A 51 5.97 13.18 15.42
C LYS A 51 6.21 14.06 14.19
N ALA A 52 5.93 13.56 12.99
CA ALA A 52 6.15 14.28 11.75
C ALA A 52 4.89 15.03 11.28
N TYR A 53 3.71 14.45 11.47
CA TYR A 53 2.48 14.93 10.82
C TYR A 53 1.31 15.19 11.76
N TYR A 54 1.45 15.01 13.07
CA TYR A 54 0.42 15.43 14.01
C TYR A 54 0.47 16.95 14.23
N SER A 55 -0.68 17.61 14.10
CA SER A 55 -0.85 19.02 14.47
C SER A 55 -1.45 19.10 15.87
N ASP A 56 -0.69 19.60 16.85
CA ASP A 56 -1.20 19.80 18.22
C ASP A 56 -2.32 20.85 18.28
N GLU A 57 -2.24 21.88 17.44
CA GLU A 57 -3.23 22.97 17.36
C GLU A 57 -4.58 22.45 16.88
N LEU A 58 -4.57 21.63 15.83
CA LEU A 58 -5.78 21.09 15.21
C LEU A 58 -6.19 19.74 15.79
N ARG A 59 -5.30 19.09 16.55
CA ARG A 59 -5.42 17.74 17.13
C ARG A 59 -5.69 16.64 16.12
N ILE A 60 -5.05 16.72 14.94
CA ILE A 60 -5.28 15.82 13.81
C ILE A 60 -3.96 15.35 13.21
N MET A 61 -3.98 14.20 12.54
CA MET A 61 -2.92 13.85 11.58
C MET A 61 -3.16 14.60 10.27
N LEU A 62 -2.14 15.35 9.83
CA LEU A 62 -2.19 16.08 8.58
C LEU A 62 -2.05 15.10 7.39
N PRO A 63 -2.82 15.28 6.31
CA PRO A 63 -2.77 14.42 5.12
C PRO A 63 -1.52 14.64 4.25
N ALA A 64 -0.53 15.39 4.73
CA ALA A 64 0.69 15.72 3.98
C ALA A 64 1.41 14.51 3.35
N PRO A 65 1.56 13.34 4.01
CA PRO A 65 2.14 12.15 3.39
C PRO A 65 1.45 11.73 2.09
N LEU A 66 0.12 11.79 2.06
CA LEU A 66 -0.68 11.47 0.89
C LEU A 66 -0.38 12.44 -0.25
N TRP A 67 -0.31 13.74 0.04
CA TRP A 67 0.04 14.75 -0.97
C TRP A 67 1.41 14.50 -1.57
N TYR A 68 2.41 14.19 -0.74
CA TYR A 68 3.73 13.84 -1.23
C TYR A 68 3.75 12.53 -2.02
N ALA A 69 2.99 11.52 -1.63
CA ALA A 69 2.85 10.28 -2.40
C ALA A 69 2.19 10.51 -3.78
N ILE A 70 1.29 11.49 -3.91
CA ILE A 70 0.77 11.93 -5.22
C ILE A 70 1.83 12.65 -6.03
N VAL A 71 2.65 13.52 -5.41
CA VAL A 71 3.78 14.15 -6.10
C VAL A 71 4.78 13.10 -6.61
N ALA A 72 5.05 12.05 -5.82
CA ALA A 72 5.99 10.99 -6.14
C ALA A 72 5.69 10.25 -7.47
N GLU A 73 4.43 10.22 -7.93
CA GLU A 73 4.07 9.63 -9.22
C GLU A 73 4.87 10.21 -10.40
N LYS A 74 5.30 11.48 -10.31
CA LYS A 74 6.11 12.16 -11.33
C LYS A 74 7.61 12.21 -11.02
N HIS A 75 8.01 11.73 -9.84
CA HIS A 75 9.37 11.83 -9.30
C HIS A 75 9.92 10.47 -8.86
N LEU A 76 9.58 9.40 -9.60
CA LEU A 76 9.99 8.03 -9.29
C LEU A 76 11.52 7.87 -9.31
N SER A 77 12.10 7.44 -8.19
CA SER A 77 13.55 7.21 -8.01
C SER A 77 13.81 5.94 -7.18
N GLU A 78 15.03 5.39 -7.25
CA GLU A 78 15.43 4.23 -6.44
C GLU A 78 15.44 4.54 -4.94
N GLU A 79 15.63 5.81 -4.56
CA GLU A 79 15.60 6.25 -3.16
C GLU A 79 14.22 6.09 -2.51
N LEU A 80 13.14 5.98 -3.30
CA LEU A 80 11.79 5.73 -2.81
C LEU A 80 11.53 4.25 -2.48
N PHE A 81 12.38 3.32 -2.91
CA PHE A 81 12.10 1.89 -2.80
C PHE A 81 11.92 1.44 -1.35
N GLN A 82 12.92 1.67 -0.50
CA GLN A 82 12.85 1.24 0.90
C GLN A 82 11.79 2.01 1.70
N PRO A 83 11.71 3.36 1.63
CA PRO A 83 10.68 4.11 2.32
C PRO A 83 9.26 3.63 1.99
N LEU A 84 8.99 3.28 0.73
CA LEU A 84 7.69 2.76 0.33
C LEU A 84 7.42 1.36 0.91
N LEU A 85 8.39 0.45 0.84
CA LEU A 85 8.21 -0.91 1.37
C LEU A 85 8.04 -0.92 2.89
N ASP A 86 8.79 -0.08 3.61
CA ASP A 86 8.70 0.05 5.06
C ASP A 86 7.30 0.43 5.52
N MET A 87 6.54 1.20 4.73
CA MET A 87 5.15 1.53 5.05
C MET A 87 4.27 0.29 5.22
N PHE A 88 4.52 -0.78 4.48
CA PHE A 88 3.72 -2.01 4.55
C PHE A 88 4.04 -2.90 5.75
N THR A 89 5.01 -2.48 6.58
CA THR A 89 5.31 -3.11 7.88
C THR A 89 4.60 -2.43 9.05
N VAL A 90 3.79 -1.40 8.79
CA VAL A 90 3.02 -0.68 9.80
C VAL A 90 1.55 -1.06 9.66
N GLU A 91 0.89 -1.39 10.79
CA GLU A 91 -0.55 -1.64 10.81
C GLU A 91 -1.30 -0.33 11.05
N GLU A 92 -1.55 0.41 9.97
CA GLU A 92 -2.30 1.67 9.99
C GLU A 92 -3.46 1.60 9.01
N ASP A 93 -4.61 2.08 9.48
CA ASP A 93 -5.88 2.02 8.78
C ASP A 93 -6.12 3.35 8.03
N TRP A 94 -5.32 3.57 6.98
CA TRP A 94 -5.43 4.75 6.12
C TRP A 94 -5.55 4.33 4.66
N ASP A 95 -6.76 3.92 4.26
CA ASP A 95 -7.06 3.37 2.94
C ASP A 95 -6.53 4.22 1.78
N LEU A 96 -6.72 5.54 1.81
CA LEU A 96 -6.26 6.43 0.74
C LEU A 96 -4.73 6.43 0.58
N MET A 97 -3.99 6.35 1.70
CA MET A 97 -2.53 6.29 1.66
C MET A 97 -2.06 4.91 1.21
N ASN A 98 -2.71 3.84 1.68
CA ASN A 98 -2.39 2.47 1.30
C ASN A 98 -2.64 2.27 -0.21
N GLU A 99 -3.75 2.78 -0.74
CA GLU A 99 -4.07 2.74 -2.17
C GLU A 99 -3.04 3.52 -3.00
N GLN A 100 -2.67 4.74 -2.57
CA GLN A 100 -1.65 5.52 -3.25
C GLN A 100 -0.27 4.84 -3.19
N ALA A 101 0.06 4.17 -2.07
CA ALA A 101 1.28 3.40 -1.93
C ALA A 101 1.31 2.20 -2.90
N VAL A 102 0.21 1.45 -3.02
CA VAL A 102 0.06 0.37 -4.03
C VAL A 102 0.23 0.93 -5.44
N TYR A 103 -0.37 2.09 -5.74
CA TYR A 103 -0.18 2.73 -7.04
C TYR A 103 1.29 3.04 -7.33
N LEU A 104 2.05 3.55 -6.34
CA LEU A 104 3.48 3.79 -6.46
C LEU A 104 4.30 2.50 -6.63
N VAL A 105 3.92 1.39 -5.96
CA VAL A 105 4.57 0.08 -6.16
C VAL A 105 4.50 -0.31 -7.62
N GLY A 106 3.31 -0.26 -8.22
CA GLY A 106 3.12 -0.59 -9.63
C GLY A 106 3.90 0.34 -10.57
N LEU A 107 3.91 1.65 -10.31
CA LEU A 107 4.69 2.61 -11.11
C LEU A 107 6.22 2.39 -11.01
N LEU A 108 6.74 2.14 -9.80
CA LEU A 108 8.17 1.86 -9.59
C LEU A 108 8.57 0.54 -10.23
N ALA A 109 7.73 -0.49 -10.13
CA ALA A 109 7.97 -1.78 -10.76
C ALA A 109 7.97 -1.67 -12.29
N ARG A 110 7.05 -0.88 -12.86
CA ARG A 110 7.02 -0.59 -14.30
C ARG A 110 8.27 0.15 -14.78
N LYS A 111 8.75 1.12 -14.00
CA LYS A 111 9.93 1.94 -14.35
C LYS A 111 11.25 1.20 -14.12
N PHE A 112 11.33 0.39 -13.07
CA PHE A 112 12.54 -0.29 -12.60
C PHE A 112 12.27 -1.80 -12.40
N PRO A 113 11.88 -2.54 -13.44
CA PRO A 113 11.42 -3.93 -13.32
C PRO A 113 12.49 -4.88 -12.77
N ASN A 114 13.78 -4.54 -12.94
CA ASN A 114 14.86 -5.33 -12.38
C ASN A 114 15.13 -4.93 -10.93
N GLN A 115 15.46 -3.65 -10.70
CA GLN A 115 15.92 -3.16 -9.39
C GLN A 115 14.81 -3.24 -8.35
N PHE A 116 13.62 -2.73 -8.66
CA PHE A 116 12.55 -2.64 -7.68
C PHE A 116 11.89 -3.99 -7.41
N VAL A 117 11.61 -4.79 -8.45
CA VAL A 117 11.01 -6.12 -8.23
C VAL A 117 11.98 -7.03 -7.45
N ASN A 118 13.28 -6.99 -7.71
CA ASN A 118 14.24 -7.74 -6.88
C ASN A 118 14.23 -7.27 -5.42
N LYS A 119 14.15 -5.95 -5.20
CA LYS A 119 14.03 -5.37 -3.86
C LYS A 119 12.74 -5.79 -3.15
N VAL A 120 11.64 -5.90 -3.89
CA VAL A 120 10.36 -6.45 -3.39
C VAL A 120 10.51 -7.92 -3.03
N LEU A 121 11.16 -8.75 -3.86
CA LEU A 121 11.38 -10.16 -3.56
C LEU A 121 12.25 -10.34 -2.29
N ASP A 122 13.30 -9.52 -2.12
CA ASP A 122 14.08 -9.48 -0.88
C ASP A 122 13.18 -9.20 0.32
N PHE A 123 12.35 -8.16 0.22
CA PHE A 123 11.43 -7.75 1.27
C PHE A 123 10.38 -8.82 1.61
N ILE A 124 9.81 -9.49 0.61
CA ILE A 124 8.85 -10.60 0.83
C ILE A 124 9.53 -11.74 1.59
N GLU A 125 10.72 -12.16 1.15
CA GLU A 125 11.44 -13.26 1.80
C GLU A 125 11.86 -12.91 3.24
N GLU A 126 12.29 -11.68 3.49
CA GLU A 126 12.59 -11.18 4.84
C GLU A 126 11.36 -11.25 5.75
N ASN A 127 10.21 -10.74 5.28
CA ASN A 127 8.97 -10.75 6.06
C ASN A 127 8.45 -12.18 6.34
N ILE A 128 8.57 -13.10 5.37
CA ILE A 128 8.23 -14.51 5.59
C ILE A 128 9.17 -15.14 6.62
N LYS A 129 10.47 -14.89 6.50
CA LYS A 129 11.49 -15.40 7.42
C LYS A 129 11.27 -14.90 8.86
N GLU A 130 10.79 -13.68 9.03
CA GLU A 130 10.48 -13.07 10.32
C GLU A 130 9.10 -13.46 10.88
N ASP A 131 8.34 -14.34 10.20
CA ASP A 131 6.96 -14.68 10.55
C ASP A 131 6.05 -13.43 10.65
N ASN A 132 6.34 -12.42 9.84
CA ASN A 132 5.65 -11.14 9.90
C ASN A 132 4.22 -11.27 9.34
N LYS A 133 3.24 -10.71 10.06
CA LYS A 133 1.82 -10.70 9.70
C LYS A 133 1.31 -9.34 9.24
N LYS A 134 2.20 -8.35 9.17
CA LYS A 134 1.91 -7.01 8.64
C LYS A 134 1.51 -7.09 7.16
N PRO A 135 0.77 -6.11 6.62
CA PRO A 135 0.16 -6.19 5.30
C PRO A 135 1.14 -5.94 4.15
N TYR A 136 2.26 -6.65 4.10
CA TYR A 136 3.19 -6.61 2.96
C TYR A 136 2.60 -7.17 1.66
N ILE A 137 1.35 -7.66 1.66
CA ILE A 137 0.59 -7.99 0.43
C ILE A 137 0.58 -6.87 -0.59
N TYR A 138 0.58 -5.61 -0.15
CA TYR A 138 0.54 -4.46 -1.03
C TYR A 138 1.75 -4.38 -1.98
N CYS A 139 2.89 -4.96 -1.59
CA CYS A 139 4.06 -4.99 -2.47
C CYS A 139 3.94 -6.03 -3.61
N PHE A 140 3.01 -6.98 -3.55
CA PHE A 140 2.84 -8.02 -4.58
C PHE A 140 2.41 -7.44 -5.92
N GLU A 141 1.83 -6.25 -5.92
CA GLU A 141 1.55 -5.44 -7.11
C GLU A 141 2.77 -5.34 -8.05
N ALA A 142 4.00 -5.32 -7.50
CA ALA A 142 5.22 -5.26 -8.31
C ALA A 142 5.43 -6.50 -9.20
N LEU A 143 4.88 -7.65 -8.82
CA LEU A 143 5.06 -8.91 -9.55
C LEU A 143 4.39 -8.88 -10.93
N TYR A 144 3.43 -7.97 -11.17
CA TYR A 144 2.86 -7.74 -12.49
C TYR A 144 3.89 -7.29 -13.54
N TYR A 145 5.03 -6.75 -13.09
CA TYR A 145 6.12 -6.27 -13.93
C TYR A 145 7.38 -7.12 -13.83
N ALA A 146 7.31 -8.30 -13.20
CA ALA A 146 8.43 -9.22 -13.11
C ALA A 146 8.84 -9.76 -14.50
N ASN A 147 10.14 -9.89 -14.72
CA ASN A 147 10.70 -10.46 -15.95
C ASN A 147 10.91 -11.97 -15.81
N ASN A 148 11.23 -12.65 -16.93
CA ASN A 148 11.42 -14.10 -16.97
C ASN A 148 12.54 -14.62 -16.05
N GLU A 149 13.62 -13.86 -15.84
CA GLU A 149 14.75 -14.28 -15.02
C GLU A 149 14.38 -14.33 -13.52
N GLN A 150 13.37 -13.56 -13.11
CA GLN A 150 12.90 -13.51 -11.73
C GLN A 150 11.95 -14.66 -11.37
N PHE A 151 11.33 -15.34 -12.35
CA PHE A 151 10.29 -16.34 -12.07
C PHE A 151 10.76 -17.56 -11.31
N GLY A 152 12.02 -17.99 -11.51
CA GLY A 152 12.61 -19.06 -10.71
C GLY A 152 12.61 -18.71 -9.22
N ARG A 153 12.95 -17.46 -8.87
CA ARG A 153 12.90 -16.97 -7.49
C ARG A 153 11.46 -16.83 -6.99
N ILE A 154 10.59 -16.23 -7.79
CA ILE A 154 9.16 -16.05 -7.48
C ILE A 154 8.47 -17.38 -7.15
N HIS A 155 8.73 -18.43 -7.94
CA HIS A 155 8.17 -19.76 -7.69
C HIS A 155 8.75 -20.42 -6.44
N SER A 156 10.04 -20.19 -6.13
CA SER A 156 10.64 -20.73 -4.90
C SER A 156 10.03 -20.16 -3.61
N ILE A 157 9.45 -18.95 -3.68
CA ILE A 157 8.77 -18.33 -2.53
C ILE A 157 7.49 -19.11 -2.16
N LEU A 158 6.81 -19.75 -3.12
CA LEU A 158 5.63 -20.58 -2.87
C LEU A 158 5.93 -21.82 -2.00
N ASP A 159 7.20 -22.24 -1.91
CA ASP A 159 7.61 -23.37 -1.08
C ASP A 159 7.98 -22.98 0.35
N LYS A 160 8.00 -21.68 0.68
CA LYS A 160 8.36 -21.21 2.01
C LYS A 160 7.26 -21.55 3.01
N GLU A 161 7.66 -22.03 4.18
CA GLU A 161 6.75 -22.17 5.33
C GLU A 161 6.41 -20.79 5.91
N ASN A 162 5.34 -20.72 6.70
CA ASN A 162 4.88 -19.48 7.37
C ASN A 162 4.56 -18.30 6.44
N PHE A 163 4.22 -18.58 5.18
CA PHE A 163 3.81 -17.54 4.26
C PHE A 163 2.34 -17.12 4.51
N HIS A 164 2.14 -16.14 5.39
CA HIS A 164 0.79 -15.67 5.81
C HIS A 164 -0.09 -15.15 4.67
N TRP A 165 0.52 -14.71 3.57
CA TRP A 165 -0.17 -14.08 2.44
C TRP A 165 -0.17 -14.91 1.16
N LEU A 166 0.04 -16.23 1.29
CA LEU A 166 0.17 -17.17 0.18
C LEU A 166 -0.99 -17.08 -0.83
N ASP A 167 -2.25 -17.03 -0.37
CA ASP A 167 -3.41 -16.99 -1.27
C ASP A 167 -3.42 -15.72 -2.15
N HIS A 168 -2.99 -14.57 -1.61
CA HIS A 168 -2.87 -13.32 -2.37
C HIS A 168 -1.72 -13.39 -3.39
N TYR A 169 -0.62 -14.02 -3.00
CA TYR A 169 0.52 -14.23 -3.89
C TYR A 169 0.15 -15.16 -5.05
N ILE A 170 -0.58 -16.26 -4.78
CA ILE A 170 -1.14 -17.16 -5.78
C ILE A 170 -2.04 -16.41 -6.75
N ARG A 171 -2.93 -15.54 -6.24
CA ARG A 171 -3.81 -14.73 -7.08
C ARG A 171 -3.05 -13.87 -8.09
N VAL A 172 -2.05 -13.12 -7.63
CA VAL A 172 -1.23 -12.27 -8.50
C VAL A 172 -0.50 -13.10 -9.56
N LEU A 173 0.09 -14.24 -9.18
CA LEU A 173 0.74 -15.14 -10.14
C LEU A 173 -0.24 -15.82 -11.10
N GLY A 174 -1.47 -16.06 -10.63
CA GLY A 174 -2.59 -16.55 -11.40
C GLY A 174 -2.97 -15.60 -12.53
N ASP A 175 -3.08 -14.30 -12.21
CA ASP A 175 -3.42 -13.25 -13.16
C ASP A 175 -2.39 -13.08 -14.29
N LEU A 176 -1.15 -13.51 -14.06
CA LEU A 176 -0.06 -13.49 -15.05
C LEU A 176 -0.16 -14.58 -16.12
N MET A 177 -0.97 -15.64 -15.89
CA MET A 177 -1.28 -16.68 -16.87
C MET A 177 -0.04 -17.34 -17.51
N ARG A 178 1.03 -17.54 -16.74
CA ARG A 178 2.27 -18.16 -17.24
C ARG A 178 2.22 -19.68 -17.19
N GLU A 179 2.81 -20.31 -18.20
CA GLU A 179 2.91 -21.78 -18.29
C GLU A 179 3.78 -22.38 -17.17
N ASP A 180 4.91 -21.75 -16.84
CA ASP A 180 5.79 -22.20 -15.76
C ASP A 180 5.11 -22.05 -14.37
N THR A 181 4.34 -20.99 -14.15
CA THR A 181 3.47 -20.84 -12.97
C THR A 181 2.40 -21.94 -12.91
N LEU A 182 1.76 -22.30 -14.02
CA LEU A 182 0.80 -23.40 -14.07
C LEU A 182 1.44 -24.72 -13.61
N GLN A 183 2.65 -25.03 -14.09
CA GLN A 183 3.37 -26.22 -13.64
C GLN A 183 3.66 -26.17 -12.14
N LYS A 184 4.09 -25.01 -11.63
CA LYS A 184 4.33 -24.82 -10.20
C LYS A 184 3.07 -24.99 -9.37
N PHE A 185 1.94 -24.44 -9.80
CA PHE A 185 0.65 -24.61 -9.10
C PHE A 185 0.22 -26.08 -9.04
N LYS A 186 0.35 -26.81 -10.15
CA LYS A 186 0.07 -28.26 -10.19
C LYS A 186 0.99 -29.05 -9.26
N GLU A 187 2.27 -28.68 -9.18
CA GLU A 187 3.26 -29.31 -8.30
C GLU A 187 2.91 -29.12 -6.80
N ILE A 188 2.50 -27.91 -6.40
CA ILE A 188 2.26 -27.60 -4.98
C ILE A 188 0.84 -27.93 -4.50
N LEU A 189 -0.14 -28.04 -5.41
CA LEU A 189 -1.54 -28.31 -5.06
C LEU A 189 -1.74 -29.44 -4.04
N PRO A 190 -1.09 -30.63 -4.17
CA PRO A 190 -1.27 -31.72 -3.20
C PRO A 190 -0.86 -31.35 -1.76
N LYS A 191 0.07 -30.38 -1.58
CA LYS A 191 0.50 -29.91 -0.25
C LYS A 191 -0.61 -29.19 0.52
N PHE A 192 -1.64 -28.72 -0.18
CA PHE A 192 -2.73 -27.91 0.37
C PHE A 192 -4.07 -28.64 0.39
N GLU A 193 -4.11 -29.95 0.12
CA GLU A 193 -5.34 -30.73 0.14
C GLU A 193 -6.11 -30.53 1.47
N GLY A 194 -7.42 -30.24 1.35
CA GLY A 194 -8.29 -29.94 2.48
C GLY A 194 -8.17 -28.51 3.04
N LYS A 195 -7.37 -27.62 2.44
CA LYS A 195 -7.24 -26.20 2.83
C LYS A 195 -7.87 -25.27 1.80
N HIS A 196 -8.19 -24.05 2.22
CA HIS A 196 -8.68 -22.98 1.34
C HIS A 196 -7.74 -22.73 0.14
N THR A 197 -6.43 -22.69 0.38
CA THR A 197 -5.40 -22.53 -0.65
C THR A 197 -5.51 -23.52 -1.82
N ALA A 198 -5.96 -24.77 -1.58
CA ALA A 198 -6.15 -25.71 -2.68
C ALA A 198 -7.31 -25.32 -3.61
N ILE A 199 -8.35 -24.65 -3.09
CA ILE A 199 -9.45 -24.13 -3.90
C ILE A 199 -8.94 -23.02 -4.82
N GLU A 200 -8.17 -22.07 -4.27
CA GLU A 200 -7.54 -20.99 -5.03
C GLU A 200 -6.60 -21.53 -6.12
N LEU A 201 -5.70 -22.46 -5.78
CA LEU A 201 -4.82 -23.11 -6.76
C LEU A 201 -5.60 -23.81 -7.85
N GLN A 202 -6.63 -24.60 -7.49
CA GLN A 202 -7.43 -25.34 -8.46
C GLN A 202 -8.18 -24.40 -9.41
N TYR A 203 -8.72 -23.30 -8.90
CA TYR A 203 -9.37 -22.27 -9.73
C TYR A 203 -8.43 -21.73 -10.80
N TYR A 204 -7.21 -21.32 -10.42
CA TYR A 204 -6.24 -20.80 -11.40
C TYR A 204 -5.69 -21.88 -12.33
N ILE A 205 -5.50 -23.12 -11.86
CA ILE A 205 -5.15 -24.25 -12.73
C ILE A 205 -6.24 -24.47 -13.78
N ASP A 206 -7.51 -24.47 -13.39
CA ASP A 206 -8.62 -24.66 -14.31
C ASP A 206 -8.80 -23.49 -15.28
N ALA A 207 -8.55 -22.26 -14.84
CA ALA A 207 -8.48 -21.08 -15.72
C ALA A 207 -7.35 -21.20 -16.75
N MET A 208 -6.14 -21.57 -16.31
CA MET A 208 -4.97 -21.71 -17.17
C MET A 208 -5.04 -22.92 -18.11
N ASP A 209 -5.72 -24.00 -17.71
CA ASP A 209 -6.02 -25.17 -18.56
C ASP A 209 -7.19 -24.90 -19.53
N GLY A 210 -7.81 -23.72 -19.49
CA GLY A 210 -8.91 -23.33 -20.38
C GLY A 210 -10.26 -23.97 -20.04
N LYS A 211 -10.43 -24.50 -18.83
CA LYS A 211 -11.71 -25.07 -18.35
C LYS A 211 -12.69 -23.98 -17.90
N ILE A 212 -12.19 -22.80 -17.56
CA ILE A 212 -12.99 -21.61 -17.21
C ILE A 212 -12.98 -20.65 -18.40
N THR A 213 -14.13 -20.48 -19.04
CA THR A 213 -14.25 -19.74 -20.31
C THR A 213 -14.50 -18.24 -20.14
N ASP A 214 -14.96 -17.80 -18.96
CA ASP A 214 -15.25 -16.43 -18.60
C ASP A 214 -14.19 -15.79 -17.68
N PHE A 215 -13.03 -16.44 -17.55
CA PHE A 215 -11.93 -15.94 -16.73
C PHE A 215 -11.49 -14.54 -17.19
N LYS A 216 -11.48 -13.59 -16.25
CA LYS A 216 -10.94 -12.24 -16.44
C LYS A 216 -9.70 -12.11 -15.59
N LYS A 217 -8.55 -12.03 -16.24
CA LYS A 217 -7.29 -11.78 -15.54
C LYS A 217 -7.34 -10.46 -14.78
N GLY A 218 -6.79 -10.45 -13.58
CA GLY A 218 -6.41 -9.22 -12.90
C GLY A 218 -5.36 -8.44 -13.69
N VAL A 219 -5.27 -7.16 -13.38
CA VAL A 219 -4.19 -6.28 -13.83
C VAL A 219 -3.71 -5.48 -12.63
N ALA A 220 -2.48 -4.99 -12.70
CA ALA A 220 -1.93 -4.07 -11.71
C ALA A 220 -2.91 -2.89 -11.50
N PHE A 221 -3.17 -2.53 -10.24
CA PHE A 221 -3.94 -1.35 -9.86
C PHE A 221 -3.50 -0.08 -10.57
N CYS A 222 -2.19 0.08 -10.80
CA CYS A 222 -1.68 1.23 -11.55
C CYS A 222 -2.06 1.28 -13.05
N GLU A 223 -2.64 0.21 -13.60
CA GLU A 223 -3.25 0.22 -14.94
C GLU A 223 -4.77 0.50 -14.90
N MET A 224 -5.40 0.41 -13.72
CA MET A 224 -6.84 0.63 -13.54
C MET A 224 -7.16 2.05 -13.09
N ARG A 225 -6.32 2.62 -12.22
CA ARG A 225 -6.51 3.99 -11.71
C ARG A 225 -6.27 5.01 -12.82
N ASP A 226 -7.12 6.03 -12.89
CA ASP A 226 -6.94 7.16 -13.80
C ASP A 226 -5.55 7.79 -13.59
N PRO A 227 -4.70 7.87 -14.65
CA PRO A 227 -3.38 8.47 -14.54
C PRO A 227 -3.42 9.98 -14.25
N GLU A 228 -4.54 10.64 -14.52
CA GLU A 228 -4.78 12.01 -14.07
C GLU A 228 -5.25 12.02 -12.61
N TRP A 229 -4.28 12.22 -11.71
CA TRP A 229 -4.50 12.18 -10.26
C TRP A 229 -5.67 13.06 -9.79
N LYS A 230 -5.94 14.20 -10.45
CA LYS A 230 -7.08 15.07 -10.09
C LYS A 230 -8.41 14.35 -10.27
N ASN A 231 -8.59 13.57 -11.34
CA ASN A 231 -9.82 12.81 -11.55
C ASN A 231 -10.03 11.77 -10.45
N HIS A 232 -8.93 11.17 -10.00
CA HIS A 232 -8.94 10.20 -8.93
C HIS A 232 -9.24 10.79 -7.54
N TYR A 233 -8.81 12.02 -7.23
CA TYR A 233 -9.03 12.58 -5.88
C TYR A 233 -10.19 13.59 -5.79
N GLN A 234 -10.64 14.20 -6.88
CA GLN A 234 -11.67 15.25 -6.83
C GLN A 234 -13.00 14.77 -6.25
N HIS A 235 -13.37 13.51 -6.52
CA HIS A 235 -14.61 12.93 -5.98
C HIS A 235 -14.50 12.57 -4.48
N LEU A 236 -13.29 12.64 -3.92
CA LEU A 236 -12.97 12.39 -2.51
C LEU A 236 -12.77 13.68 -1.70
N GLU A 237 -12.98 14.86 -2.31
CA GLU A 237 -12.75 16.15 -1.66
C GLU A 237 -13.55 16.31 -0.36
N TYR A 238 -14.73 15.68 -0.25
CA TYR A 238 -15.55 15.68 0.96
C TYR A 238 -14.84 15.06 2.17
N ILE A 239 -13.91 14.11 1.96
CA ILE A 239 -13.09 13.49 3.03
C ILE A 239 -12.17 14.54 3.65
N PHE A 240 -11.67 15.47 2.83
CA PHE A 240 -10.77 16.53 3.25
C PHE A 240 -11.50 17.83 3.62
N ALA A 241 -12.82 17.91 3.45
CA ALA A 241 -13.58 19.15 3.64
C ALA A 241 -13.60 19.67 5.08
N SER A 242 -13.31 18.81 6.06
CA SER A 242 -13.19 19.18 7.47
C SER A 242 -11.86 18.69 8.03
N SER A 243 -11.37 19.34 9.08
CA SER A 243 -10.20 18.89 9.83
C SER A 243 -10.45 17.58 10.60
N ASN A 244 -11.68 17.06 10.63
CA ASN A 244 -12.10 15.98 11.54
C ASN A 244 -12.23 14.59 10.87
N SER A 245 -11.43 14.20 9.87
CA SER A 245 -11.42 12.82 9.34
C SER A 245 -10.19 12.48 8.47
N PRO A 246 -9.70 11.22 8.39
CA PRO A 246 -9.85 10.09 9.31
C PRO A 246 -8.46 9.58 9.73
N VAL A 247 -7.88 10.14 10.78
CA VAL A 247 -7.01 9.35 11.66
C VAL A 247 -7.44 9.70 13.07
N GLU A 248 -8.53 9.07 13.52
CA GLU A 248 -8.76 8.97 14.96
C GLU A 248 -7.71 8.00 15.52
N GLN A 249 -6.50 8.52 15.78
CA GLN A 249 -5.64 7.93 16.81
C GLN A 249 -6.24 8.27 18.18
N GLY A 250 -7.46 7.82 18.43
CA GLY A 250 -7.72 7.36 19.78
C GLY A 250 -6.82 6.16 19.99
N GLU A 251 -6.08 6.10 21.10
CA GLU A 251 -5.57 4.79 21.56
C GLU A 251 -6.74 3.80 21.40
N LYS A 252 -6.54 2.72 20.64
CA LYS A 252 -7.56 1.68 20.49
C LYS A 252 -7.77 1.06 21.87
N ILE A 253 -8.66 1.65 22.67
CA ILE A 253 -9.00 1.16 24.00
C ILE A 253 -9.56 -0.24 23.81
N ASN A 254 -8.84 -1.24 24.32
CA ASN A 254 -9.30 -2.60 24.20
C ASN A 254 -10.62 -2.72 24.98
N ARG A 255 -11.56 -3.54 24.47
CA ARG A 255 -12.85 -3.81 25.14
C ARG A 255 -12.69 -4.20 26.61
N ASN A 256 -11.56 -4.80 26.98
CA ASN A 256 -11.26 -5.21 28.35
C ASN A 256 -10.47 -4.19 29.19
N ASP A 257 -9.97 -3.11 28.60
CA ASP A 257 -9.21 -2.08 29.32
C ASP A 257 -10.12 -1.24 30.21
N SER A 258 -9.51 -0.54 31.17
CA SER A 258 -10.21 0.42 32.02
C SER A 258 -10.82 1.54 31.17
N CYS A 259 -12.10 1.84 31.43
CA CYS A 259 -12.83 2.83 30.66
C CYS A 259 -12.30 4.26 30.94
N PRO A 260 -11.99 5.06 29.91
CA PRO A 260 -11.34 6.37 30.08
C PRO A 260 -12.24 7.43 30.75
N CYS A 261 -13.54 7.17 30.90
CA CYS A 261 -14.46 8.08 31.59
C CYS A 261 -14.30 8.11 33.13
N GLY A 262 -13.31 7.39 33.66
CA GLY A 262 -13.01 7.37 35.10
C GLY A 262 -13.98 6.54 35.94
N SER A 263 -14.84 5.72 35.31
CA SER A 263 -15.87 4.94 36.01
C SER A 263 -15.33 3.73 36.79
N GLY A 264 -14.06 3.36 36.60
CA GLY A 264 -13.45 2.15 37.16
C GLY A 264 -13.94 0.83 36.54
N LYS A 265 -14.80 0.87 35.51
CA LYS A 265 -15.32 -0.32 34.80
C LYS A 265 -14.51 -0.61 33.53
N LYS A 266 -14.55 -1.87 33.04
CA LYS A 266 -14.01 -2.23 31.71
C LYS A 266 -14.77 -1.51 30.60
N TYR A 267 -14.08 -1.11 29.53
CA TYR A 267 -14.65 -0.31 28.44
C TYR A 267 -15.93 -0.93 27.83
N LYS A 268 -15.94 -2.25 27.60
CA LYS A 268 -17.10 -3.00 27.08
C LYS A 268 -18.37 -2.92 27.93
N HIS A 269 -18.25 -2.60 29.22
CA HIS A 269 -19.37 -2.52 30.17
C HIS A 269 -19.69 -1.08 30.56
N CYS A 270 -19.14 -0.09 29.86
CA CYS A 270 -19.33 1.31 30.16
C CYS A 270 -19.60 2.14 28.91
N CYS A 271 -18.58 2.80 28.35
CA CYS A 271 -18.79 3.69 27.21
C CYS A 271 -19.03 2.93 25.91
N PHE A 272 -18.58 1.67 25.78
CA PHE A 272 -18.82 0.87 24.56
C PHE A 272 -20.31 0.60 24.32
N THR A 273 -21.11 0.39 25.38
CA THR A 273 -22.57 0.19 25.29
C THR A 273 -23.35 1.48 25.04
N LYS A 274 -22.70 2.65 25.06
CA LYS A 274 -23.33 3.94 24.76
C LYS A 274 -23.15 4.39 23.31
N VAL A 275 -22.31 3.68 22.55
CA VAL A 275 -21.97 4.00 21.15
C VAL A 275 -22.79 3.13 20.16
N ASN A 276 -23.68 2.27 20.67
CA ASN A 276 -24.67 1.52 19.89
C ASN A 276 -26.09 1.93 20.27
#